data_AF-A0A4Q1FM46-F1
#
_entry.id   AF-A0A4Q1FM46-F1
#
_cell.length_a   1.000
_cell.length_b   1.000
_cell.length_c   1.000
_cell.angle_alpha   90.00
_cell.angle_beta   90.00
_cell.angle_gamma   90.00
#
_symmetry.space_group_name_H-M   'P 1'
#
loop_
_entity.id
_entity.type
_entity.pdbx_description
1 polymer ?
#
loop_
_entity_poly.entity_id
_entity_poly.type
_entity_poly.pdbx_seq_one_letter_code
_entity_poly.pdbx_strand_id
1 'polypeptide(L)'
;MIFEYGNNENKLKYINKVNASADHEIYYTTNFSITLPKGIINWAKSDNNFFFEYDDKQIIYIYSAYKNEEKESDDWKLLEVEPNDIGNYLNNYWEKRGYKEEYLFKEHVGRISKIYTNGKYKILLYNIKPEKFSTFTQSAKTFNVIF
;
A
#
# COMPACT_ATOMS: atom_id res chain seq x y z
N MET A 1 -15.53 4.95 0.57
CA MET A 1 -14.37 4.81 1.46
C MET A 1 -14.71 5.49 2.78
N ILE A 2 -14.41 4.85 3.91
CA ILE A 2 -14.56 5.42 5.25
C ILE A 2 -13.16 5.48 5.85
N PHE A 3 -12.77 6.67 6.30
CA PHE A 3 -11.48 6.93 6.91
C PHE A 3 -11.71 7.51 8.31
N GLU A 4 -11.34 6.75 9.34
CA GLU A 4 -11.52 7.13 10.74
C GLU A 4 -10.18 7.53 11.34
N TYR A 5 -10.06 8.79 11.73
CA TYR A 5 -8.87 9.30 12.42
C TYR A 5 -9.00 9.04 13.93
N GLY A 6 -8.29 8.03 14.44
CA GLY A 6 -8.23 7.73 15.88
C GLY A 6 -7.08 8.46 16.58
N ASN A 7 -6.98 8.39 17.90
CA ASN A 7 -5.91 9.08 18.64
C ASN A 7 -4.52 8.46 18.38
N ASN A 8 -4.44 7.12 18.36
CA ASN A 8 -3.17 6.39 18.22
C ASN A 8 -2.93 5.84 16.81
N GLU A 9 -4.00 5.64 16.04
CA GLU A 9 -3.98 5.02 14.73
C GLU A 9 -5.12 5.56 13.86
N ASN A 10 -5.01 5.37 12.55
CA ASN A 10 -6.08 5.64 11.61
C ASN A 10 -6.68 4.30 11.14
N LYS A 11 -7.98 4.24 10.87
CA LYS A 11 -8.63 3.07 10.30
C LYS A 11 -9.18 3.41 8.92
N LEU A 12 -8.77 2.65 7.92
CA LEU A 12 -9.30 2.73 6.58
C LEU A 12 -10.23 1.55 6.35
N LYS A 13 -11.45 1.82 5.89
CA LYS A 13 -12.37 0.83 5.34
C LYS A 13 -12.70 1.22 3.91
N TYR A 14 -12.24 0.41 2.96
CA TYR A 14 -12.57 0.55 1.56
C TYR A 14 -13.71 -0.40 1.20
N ILE A 15 -14.81 0.18 0.72
CA ILE A 15 -15.94 -0.55 0.15
C ILE A 15 -16.14 0.02 -1.24
N ASN A 16 -16.03 -0.83 -2.26
CA ASN A 16 -16.38 -0.43 -3.62
C ASN A 16 -17.68 -1.09 -4.04
N LYS A 17 -18.61 -0.27 -4.55
CA LYS A 17 -19.93 -0.71 -5.02
C LYS A 17 -19.98 -0.89 -6.53
N VAL A 18 -18.93 -0.50 -7.26
CA VAL A 18 -18.90 -0.45 -8.72
C VAL A 18 -17.84 -1.42 -9.22
N ASN A 19 -18.26 -2.41 -10.00
CA ASN A 19 -17.36 -3.31 -10.72
C ASN A 19 -16.71 -2.55 -11.88
N ALA A 20 -15.45 -2.85 -12.19
CA ALA A 20 -14.83 -2.36 -13.42
C ALA A 20 -15.20 -3.30 -14.57
N SER A 21 -15.35 -2.75 -15.78
CA SER A 21 -15.59 -3.54 -16.99
C SER A 21 -14.63 -3.12 -18.09
N ALA A 22 -13.96 -4.08 -18.71
CA ALA A 22 -13.15 -3.89 -19.90
C ALA A 22 -13.37 -5.06 -20.86
N ASP A 23 -13.56 -4.80 -22.16
CA ASP A 23 -13.68 -5.81 -23.23
C ASP A 23 -14.49 -7.08 -22.87
N HIS A 24 -15.67 -6.89 -22.26
CA HIS A 24 -16.63 -7.93 -21.84
C HIS A 24 -16.31 -8.70 -20.54
N GLU A 25 -15.22 -8.37 -19.84
CA GLU A 25 -14.93 -8.91 -18.51
C GLU A 25 -15.36 -7.95 -17.39
N ILE A 26 -16.00 -8.49 -16.35
CA ILE A 26 -16.39 -7.76 -15.13
C ILE A 26 -15.36 -8.07 -14.04
N TYR A 27 -14.62 -7.05 -13.62
CA TYR A 27 -13.68 -7.11 -12.50
C TYR A 27 -14.36 -6.64 -11.22
N TYR A 28 -14.55 -7.58 -10.30
CA TYR A 28 -15.15 -7.29 -9.00
C TYR A 28 -14.06 -6.77 -8.07
N THR A 29 -14.16 -5.50 -7.67
CA THR A 29 -13.22 -4.92 -6.71
C THR A 29 -13.40 -5.50 -5.31
N THR A 30 -12.29 -5.59 -4.59
CA THR A 30 -12.25 -6.14 -3.24
C THR A 30 -12.50 -5.06 -2.19
N ASN A 31 -13.33 -5.36 -1.20
CA ASN A 31 -13.48 -4.51 -0.01
C ASN A 31 -12.41 -4.92 1.00
N PHE A 32 -11.82 -3.97 1.69
CA PHE A 32 -10.82 -4.27 2.73
C PHE A 32 -10.85 -3.25 3.85
N SER A 33 -10.27 -3.63 4.97
CA SER A 33 -9.90 -2.74 6.07
C SER A 33 -8.43 -2.85 6.39
N ILE A 34 -7.83 -1.76 6.86
CA ILE A 34 -6.47 -1.74 7.40
C ILE A 34 -6.36 -0.63 8.44
N THR A 35 -5.56 -0.87 9.47
CA THR A 35 -5.10 0.16 10.40
C THR A 35 -3.82 0.80 9.87
N LEU A 36 -3.75 2.12 9.83
CA LEU A 36 -2.62 2.90 9.35
C LEU A 36 -1.98 3.70 10.50
N PRO A 37 -0.66 3.89 10.53
CA PRO A 37 0.00 4.80 11.48
C PRO A 37 -0.55 6.23 11.41
N LYS A 38 -0.32 7.01 12.47
CA LYS A 38 -0.61 8.45 12.47
C LYS A 38 0.43 9.22 11.64
N GLY A 39 0.10 10.47 11.33
CA GLY A 39 1.00 11.36 10.60
C GLY A 39 1.01 11.17 9.09
N ILE A 40 -0.10 10.71 8.51
CA ILE A 40 -0.30 10.72 7.06
C ILE A 40 -0.31 12.19 6.61
N ILE A 41 0.65 12.56 5.76
CA ILE A 41 0.77 13.92 5.20
C ILE A 41 0.11 14.02 3.83
N ASN A 42 0.01 12.90 3.12
CA ASN A 42 -0.66 12.83 1.82
C ASN A 42 -1.21 11.42 1.58
N TRP A 43 -2.28 11.31 0.81
CA TRP A 43 -2.76 10.03 0.35
C TRP A 43 -3.42 10.15 -1.02
N ALA A 44 -3.37 9.08 -1.79
CA ALA A 44 -3.99 9.01 -3.10
C ALA A 44 -4.54 7.61 -3.37
N LYS A 45 -5.50 7.53 -4.28
CA LYS A 45 -6.00 6.29 -4.84
C LYS A 45 -5.95 6.37 -6.36
N SER A 46 -5.49 5.31 -7.01
CA SER A 46 -5.60 5.11 -8.45
C SER A 46 -6.03 3.67 -8.69
N ASP A 47 -7.26 3.46 -9.14
CA ASP A 47 -7.84 2.13 -9.32
C ASP A 47 -7.78 1.30 -8.02
N ASN A 48 -7.07 0.17 -8.04
CA ASN A 48 -6.85 -0.72 -6.90
C ASN A 48 -5.59 -0.38 -6.08
N ASN A 49 -4.93 0.72 -6.41
CA ASN A 49 -3.72 1.18 -5.75
C ASN A 49 -4.05 2.29 -4.75
N PHE A 50 -3.56 2.13 -3.53
CA PHE A 50 -3.71 3.09 -2.45
C PHE A 50 -2.33 3.49 -1.95
N PHE A 51 -2.12 4.79 -1.79
CA PHE A 51 -0.84 5.36 -1.39
C PHE A 51 -1.05 6.21 -0.14
N PHE A 52 -0.27 5.97 0.91
CA PHE A 52 -0.25 6.76 2.14
C PHE A 52 1.17 7.22 2.40
N GLU A 53 1.41 8.51 2.23
CA GLU A 53 2.69 9.15 2.45
C GLU A 53 2.75 9.74 3.87
N TYR A 54 3.90 9.54 4.51
CA TYR A 54 4.27 10.09 5.80
C TYR A 54 5.52 10.97 5.63
N ASP A 55 5.87 11.66 6.71
CA ASP A 55 7.08 12.46 6.79
C ASP A 55 8.35 11.71 6.32
N ASP A 56 9.29 12.43 5.73
CA ASP A 56 10.49 11.91 5.07
C ASP A 56 10.23 10.83 4.00
N LYS A 57 9.13 10.98 3.25
CA LYS A 57 8.81 10.11 2.09
C LYS A 57 8.72 8.63 2.45
N GLN A 58 8.33 8.31 3.68
CA GLN A 58 7.94 6.96 4.07
C GLN A 58 6.55 6.68 3.47
N ILE A 59 6.37 5.55 2.79
CA ILE A 59 5.12 5.26 2.09
C ILE A 59 4.59 3.87 2.46
N ILE A 60 3.29 3.79 2.72
CA ILE A 60 2.55 2.54 2.65
C ILE A 60 1.78 2.54 1.33
N TYR A 61 2.12 1.59 0.46
CA TYR A 61 1.36 1.30 -0.76
C TYR A 61 0.57 0.01 -0.56
N ILE A 62 -0.66 -0.03 -1.06
CA ILE A 62 -1.54 -1.20 -1.01
C ILE A 62 -2.09 -1.45 -2.41
N TYR A 63 -1.87 -2.66 -2.92
CA TYR A 63 -2.59 -3.22 -4.05
C TYR A 63 -3.75 -4.07 -3.56
N SER A 64 -4.98 -3.63 -3.82
CA SER A 64 -6.19 -4.39 -3.55
C SER A 64 -6.62 -5.15 -4.81
N ALA A 65 -6.11 -6.37 -4.99
CA ALA A 65 -6.40 -7.22 -6.14
C ALA A 65 -7.91 -7.36 -6.41
N TYR A 66 -8.28 -7.56 -7.67
CA TYR A 66 -9.67 -7.89 -8.01
C TYR A 66 -10.04 -9.30 -7.51
N LYS A 67 -11.32 -9.55 -7.20
CA LYS A 67 -11.77 -10.85 -6.69
C LYS A 67 -11.42 -12.00 -7.64
N ASN A 68 -11.48 -11.75 -8.95
CA ASN A 68 -11.19 -12.71 -10.01
C ASN A 68 -9.67 -12.87 -10.32
N GLU A 69 -8.78 -12.07 -9.74
CA GLU A 69 -7.33 -12.23 -9.88
C GLU A 69 -6.80 -13.25 -8.88
N GLU A 70 -6.22 -14.36 -9.37
CA GLU A 70 -5.48 -15.40 -8.62
C GLU A 70 -6.16 -15.91 -7.32
N LYS A 71 -5.63 -17.02 -6.77
CA LYS A 71 -6.03 -17.47 -5.43
C LYS A 71 -5.13 -16.81 -4.40
N GLU A 72 -5.74 -16.22 -3.38
CA GLU A 72 -4.99 -15.81 -2.20
C GLU A 72 -4.42 -17.03 -1.47
N SER A 73 -3.23 -16.86 -0.89
CA SER A 73 -2.70 -17.80 0.10
C SER A 73 -3.05 -17.31 1.51
N ASP A 74 -3.22 -18.23 2.45
CA ASP A 74 -3.28 -17.89 3.88
C ASP A 74 -1.88 -17.54 4.44
N ASP A 75 -0.82 -17.90 3.71
CA ASP A 75 0.58 -17.72 4.13
C ASP A 75 1.11 -16.34 3.71
N TRP A 76 0.86 -15.34 4.57
CA TRP A 76 1.39 -13.99 4.39
C TRP A 76 2.88 -13.90 4.75
N LYS A 77 3.66 -13.33 3.83
CA LYS A 77 5.12 -13.21 3.95
C LYS A 77 5.55 -11.76 3.88
N LEU A 78 6.59 -11.44 4.66
CA LEU A 78 7.32 -10.20 4.55
C LEU A 78 8.62 -10.47 3.78
N LEU A 79 8.71 -9.95 2.56
CA LEU A 79 9.80 -10.19 1.63
C LEU A 79 10.61 -8.91 1.42
N GLU A 80 11.88 -9.07 1.08
CA GLU A 80 12.67 -7.95 0.54
C GLU A 80 12.07 -7.50 -0.79
N VAL A 81 12.19 -6.21 -1.10
CA VAL A 81 11.82 -5.66 -2.41
C VAL A 81 13.09 -5.28 -3.15
N GLU A 82 13.22 -5.77 -4.37
CA GLU A 82 14.33 -5.35 -5.22
C GLU A 82 14.18 -3.87 -5.56
N PRO A 83 15.24 -3.05 -5.48
CA PRO A 83 15.16 -1.62 -5.77
C PRO A 83 14.54 -1.31 -7.13
N ASN A 84 14.82 -2.15 -8.14
CA ASN A 84 14.30 -1.99 -9.50
C ASN A 84 12.79 -2.24 -9.60
N ASP A 85 12.20 -2.97 -8.65
CA ASP A 85 10.76 -3.26 -8.65
C ASP A 85 9.95 -2.15 -7.99
N ILE A 86 10.57 -1.23 -7.27
CA ILE A 86 9.88 -0.16 -6.53
C ILE A 86 9.12 0.77 -7.48
N GLY A 87 9.73 1.10 -8.63
CA GLY A 87 9.11 1.91 -9.67
C GLY A 87 7.79 1.30 -10.17
N ASN A 88 7.68 -0.03 -10.24
CA ASN A 88 6.45 -0.72 -10.66
C ASN A 88 5.27 -0.44 -9.73
N TYR A 89 5.53 -0.14 -8.45
CA TYR A 89 4.49 0.18 -7.47
C TYR A 89 4.22 1.68 -7.36
N LEU A 90 5.26 2.52 -7.45
CA LEU A 90 5.19 3.92 -7.04
C LEU A 90 5.24 4.93 -8.18
N ASN A 91 5.61 4.56 -9.41
CA ASN A 91 5.81 5.53 -10.50
C ASN A 91 4.61 6.44 -10.74
N ASN A 92 3.40 5.88 -10.83
CA ASN A 92 2.17 6.67 -11.02
C ASN A 92 1.96 7.69 -9.89
N TYR A 93 2.27 7.31 -8.65
CA TYR A 93 2.17 8.23 -7.51
C TYR A 93 3.25 9.30 -7.57
N TRP A 94 4.51 8.93 -7.83
CA TRP A 94 5.63 9.87 -7.92
C TRP A 94 5.48 10.88 -9.04
N GLU A 95 5.06 10.46 -10.23
CA GLU A 95 4.78 11.34 -11.37
C GLU A 95 3.74 12.40 -10.99
N LYS A 96 2.62 11.98 -10.37
CA LYS A 96 1.57 12.89 -9.90
C LYS A 96 2.06 13.87 -8.83
N ARG A 97 3.03 13.46 -8.02
CA ARG A 97 3.63 14.31 -6.98
C ARG A 97 4.81 15.14 -7.48
N GLY A 98 5.27 14.93 -8.71
CA GLY A 98 6.47 15.54 -9.25
C GLY A 98 7.76 15.09 -8.54
N TYR A 99 7.74 13.91 -7.92
CA TYR A 99 8.93 13.34 -7.28
C TYR A 99 9.84 12.75 -8.35
N LYS A 100 11.15 12.95 -8.18
CA LYS A 100 12.17 12.33 -9.03
C LYS A 100 12.86 11.22 -8.25
N GLU A 101 12.75 10.01 -8.75
CA GLU A 101 13.23 8.77 -8.13
C GLU A 101 14.72 8.85 -7.72
N GLU A 102 15.54 9.47 -8.57
CA GLU A 102 16.99 9.64 -8.38
C GLU A 102 17.39 10.36 -7.07
N TYR A 103 16.52 11.21 -6.51
CA TYR A 103 16.79 11.93 -5.27
C TYR A 103 16.37 11.14 -4.03
N LEU A 104 15.29 10.36 -4.13
CA LEU A 104 14.76 9.58 -3.00
C LEU A 104 15.72 8.47 -2.55
N PHE A 105 16.38 7.79 -3.50
CA PHE A 105 17.32 6.72 -3.18
C PHE A 105 18.64 7.22 -2.57
N LYS A 106 19.09 8.43 -2.92
CA LYS A 106 20.38 8.98 -2.46
C LYS A 106 20.31 9.63 -1.08
N GLU A 107 19.18 10.24 -0.73
CA GLU A 107 19.02 10.99 0.53
C GLU A 107 18.68 10.10 1.74
N HIS A 108 18.41 8.81 1.52
CA HIS A 108 17.78 7.95 2.52
C HIS A 108 18.52 6.62 2.74
N VAL A 109 19.84 6.71 2.96
CA VAL A 109 20.70 5.56 3.29
C VAL A 109 20.23 4.89 4.59
N GLY A 110 20.17 3.55 4.59
CA GLY A 110 19.82 2.74 5.77
C GLY A 110 18.32 2.63 6.07
N ARG A 111 17.46 3.12 5.18
CA ARG A 111 16.01 2.89 5.25
C ARG A 111 15.64 1.49 4.81
N ILE A 112 14.49 1.03 5.28
CA ILE A 112 13.99 -0.33 5.06
C ILE A 112 12.82 -0.26 4.07
N SER A 113 12.90 -1.05 3.01
CA SER A 113 11.81 -1.26 2.07
C SER A 113 11.48 -2.75 2.01
N LYS A 114 10.22 -3.13 2.28
CA LYS A 114 9.77 -4.52 2.25
C LYS A 114 8.33 -4.64 1.74
N ILE A 115 7.99 -5.79 1.19
CA ILE A 115 6.63 -6.10 0.75
C ILE A 115 6.01 -7.17 1.66
N TYR A 116 4.84 -6.87 2.21
CA TYR A 116 3.99 -7.82 2.91
C TYR A 116 2.89 -8.31 1.97
N THR A 117 2.85 -9.61 1.68
CA THR A 117 1.97 -10.16 0.65
C THR A 117 1.61 -11.61 0.90
N ASN A 118 0.46 -12.03 0.36
CA ASN A 118 0.06 -13.43 0.25
C ASN A 118 -0.06 -13.90 -1.21
N GLY A 119 0.71 -13.28 -2.12
CA GLY A 119 0.65 -13.48 -3.57
C GLY A 119 -0.36 -12.54 -4.22
N LYS A 120 -1.61 -12.57 -3.75
CA LYS A 120 -2.72 -11.78 -4.32
C LYS A 120 -2.67 -10.30 -3.90
N TYR A 121 -2.66 -10.02 -2.59
CA TYR A 121 -2.59 -8.65 -2.08
C TYR A 121 -1.16 -8.27 -1.78
N LYS A 122 -0.80 -7.01 -2.04
CA LYS A 122 0.56 -6.51 -1.85
C LYS A 122 0.54 -5.24 -1.04
N ILE A 123 1.32 -5.20 0.03
CA ILE A 123 1.51 -4.01 0.85
C ILE A 123 2.99 -3.68 0.88
N LEU A 124 3.39 -2.66 0.13
CA LEU A 124 4.76 -2.17 0.11
C LEU A 124 4.94 -1.16 1.24
N LEU A 125 5.91 -1.44 2.10
CA LEU A 125 6.46 -0.51 3.08
C LEU A 125 7.72 0.06 2.45
N TYR A 126 7.68 1.31 1.97
CA TYR A 126 8.78 1.92 1.25
C TYR A 126 9.47 3.00 2.08
N ASN A 127 10.81 2.97 2.08
CA ASN A 127 11.66 4.02 2.64
C ASN A 127 11.44 4.23 4.15
N ILE A 128 11.11 3.17 4.89
CA ILE A 128 10.73 3.25 6.30
C ILE A 128 11.96 3.46 7.19
N LYS A 129 11.85 4.38 8.17
CA LYS A 129 12.90 4.56 9.16
C LYS A 129 13.05 3.28 10.02
N PRO A 130 14.27 2.80 10.32
CA PRO A 130 14.45 1.58 11.11
C PRO A 130 13.64 1.56 12.42
N GLU A 131 13.61 2.68 13.13
CA GLU A 131 12.89 2.85 14.40
C GLU A 131 11.36 2.80 14.26
N LYS A 132 10.82 3.05 13.06
CA LYS A 132 9.37 2.99 12.75
C LYS A 132 8.96 1.67 12.10
N PHE A 133 9.92 0.84 11.69
CA PHE A 133 9.64 -0.32 10.85
C PHE A 133 8.70 -1.34 11.51
N SER A 134 8.84 -1.56 12.82
CA SER A 134 7.95 -2.44 13.59
C SER A 134 6.49 -1.97 13.52
N THR A 135 6.24 -0.68 13.74
CA THR A 135 4.89 -0.08 13.69
C THR A 135 4.28 -0.19 12.29
N PHE A 136 5.05 0.07 11.24
CA PHE A 136 4.58 -0.04 9.86
C PHE A 136 4.28 -1.50 9.48
N THR A 137 5.10 -2.43 9.95
CA THR A 137 4.87 -3.87 9.74
C THR A 137 3.62 -4.34 10.48
N GLN A 138 3.40 -3.89 11.72
CA GLN A 138 2.18 -4.19 12.48
C GLN A 138 0.94 -3.65 11.77
N SER A 139 1.01 -2.43 11.24
CA SER A 139 -0.06 -1.87 10.40
C SER A 139 -0.36 -2.74 9.18
N ALA A 140 0.66 -3.15 8.41
CA ALA A 140 0.46 -4.01 7.24
C ALA A 140 -0.25 -5.33 7.61
N LYS A 141 0.09 -5.92 8.75
CA LYS A 141 -0.53 -7.16 9.28
C LYS A 141 -2.00 -7.02 9.68
N THR A 142 -2.53 -5.80 9.80
CA THR A 142 -3.96 -5.57 10.08
C THR A 142 -4.83 -5.57 8.82
N PHE A 143 -4.22 -5.71 7.64
CA PHE A 143 -4.97 -5.78 6.40
C PHE A 143 -5.91 -6.99 6.40
N ASN A 144 -7.18 -6.72 6.15
CA ASN A 144 -8.22 -7.73 6.14
C ASN A 144 -9.19 -7.49 4.99
N VAL A 145 -9.46 -8.53 4.22
CA VAL A 145 -10.49 -8.52 3.17
C VAL A 145 -11.86 -8.61 3.83
N ILE A 146 -12.80 -7.80 3.34
CA ILE A 146 -14.18 -7.77 3.83
C ILE A 146 -15.06 -8.41 2.75
N PHE A 147 -15.71 -9.52 3.11
CA PHE A 147 -16.63 -10.23 2.24
C PHE A 147 -18.04 -9.65 2.31
#